data_AF-A0A933UQ28-F1
#
_entry.id   AF-A0A933UQ28-F1
#
_cell.length_a   1.000
_cell.length_b   1.000
_cell.length_c   1.000
_cell.angle_alpha   90.00
_cell.angle_beta   90.00
_cell.angle_gamma   90.00
#
_symmetry.space_group_name_H-M   'P 1'
#
loop_
_entity.id
_entity.type
_entity.pdbx_description
1 polymer ?
#
loop_
_entity_poly.entity_id
_entity_poly.type
_entity_poly.pdbx_seq_one_letter_code
_entity_poly.pdbx_strand_id
1 'polypeptide(L)'
;MAMGTDVVQVDFAKLAQAAGDLDALSRTLQGHLDQLRGDVKPLRDLWVASGSEAAASWDKADHDLQNLIDGLSFYAKDFGARTQTAMETQQRGEVSRSSMFA
;
A
#
# COMPACT_ATOMS: atom_id res chain seq x y z
N MET A 1 29.44 27.48 -17.55
CA MET A 1 28.07 27.05 -17.17
C MET A 1 28.16 25.58 -16.81
N ALA A 2 28.24 25.26 -15.52
CA ALA A 2 28.18 23.88 -15.07
C ALA A 2 26.71 23.45 -15.10
N MET A 3 26.35 22.60 -16.07
CA MET A 3 25.10 21.86 -16.04
C MET A 3 25.24 20.83 -14.93
N GLY A 4 24.99 21.25 -13.69
CA GLY A 4 24.80 20.35 -12.56
C GLY A 4 23.62 19.47 -12.92
N THR A 5 23.90 18.27 -13.41
CA THR A 5 22.92 17.20 -13.35
C THR A 5 22.77 16.95 -11.86
N ASP A 6 21.71 17.50 -11.26
CA ASP A 6 21.26 17.09 -9.94
C ASP A 6 21.07 15.58 -10.00
N VAL A 7 22.10 14.85 -9.58
CA VAL A 7 22.03 13.41 -9.41
C VAL A 7 21.05 13.23 -8.27
N VAL A 8 19.79 12.97 -8.61
CA VAL A 8 18.79 12.58 -7.63
C VAL A 8 19.33 11.31 -6.96
N GLN A 9 19.90 11.46 -5.76
CA GLN A 9 20.29 10.33 -4.93
C GLN A 9 19.01 9.64 -4.46
N VAL A 10 18.60 8.62 -5.20
CA VAL A 10 17.47 7.79 -4.81
C VAL A 10 17.97 6.73 -3.82
N ASP A 11 17.45 6.80 -2.59
CA ASP A 11 17.69 5.79 -1.57
C ASP A 11 16.67 4.65 -1.71
N PHE A 12 16.97 3.69 -2.59
CA PHE A 12 16.07 2.56 -2.86
C PHE A 12 15.82 1.68 -1.64
N ALA A 13 16.72 1.66 -0.66
CA ALA A 13 16.53 0.91 0.57
C ALA A 13 15.40 1.53 1.41
N LYS A 14 15.35 2.87 1.51
CA LYS A 14 14.24 3.57 2.18
C LYS A 14 12.92 3.41 1.44
N LEU A 15 12.93 3.41 0.11
CA LEU A 15 11.72 3.18 -0.68
C LEU A 15 11.18 1.76 -0.47
N ALA A 16 12.06 0.75 -0.48
CA ALA A 16 11.68 -0.63 -0.17
C ALA A 16 11.15 -0.79 1.26
N GLN A 17 11.76 -0.12 2.24
CA GLN A 17 11.28 -0.09 3.62
C GLN A 17 9.88 0.51 3.71
N ALA A 18 9.66 1.67 3.08
CA ALA A 18 8.35 2.32 3.06
C ALA A 18 7.26 1.43 2.43
N ALA A 19 7.59 0.69 1.36
CA ALA A 19 6.68 -0.30 0.77
C ALA A 19 6.31 -1.41 1.77
N GLY A 20 7.30 -1.93 2.49
CA GLY A 20 7.10 -2.94 3.55
C GLY A 20 6.25 -2.41 4.71
N ASP A 21 6.49 -1.18 5.14
CA ASP A 21 5.74 -0.53 6.22
C ASP A 21 4.27 -0.32 5.82
N LEU A 22 4.01 0.08 4.57
CA LEU A 22 2.65 0.23 4.03
C LEU A 22 1.91 -1.11 3.95
N ASP A 23 2.59 -2.19 3.54
CA ASP A 23 1.97 -3.52 3.53
C ASP A 23 1.67 -4.00 4.95
N ALA A 24 2.59 -3.80 5.91
CA ALA A 24 2.36 -4.13 7.32
C ALA A 24 1.19 -3.33 7.92
N LEU A 25 1.09 -2.03 7.60
CA LEU A 25 -0.02 -1.19 8.00
C LEU A 25 -1.34 -1.71 7.41
N SER A 26 -1.38 -2.09 6.13
CA SER A 26 -2.59 -2.62 5.50
C SER A 26 -3.12 -3.88 6.21
N ARG A 27 -2.22 -4.79 6.61
CA ARG A 27 -2.57 -6.00 7.38
C ARG A 27 -3.11 -5.67 8.77
N THR A 28 -2.52 -4.67 9.41
CA THR A 28 -2.98 -4.19 10.73
C THR A 28 -4.39 -3.60 10.63
N LEU A 29 -4.63 -2.76 9.61
CA LEU A 29 -5.96 -2.20 9.35
C LEU A 29 -6.99 -3.29 9.04
N GLN A 30 -6.62 -4.32 8.28
CA GLN A 30 -7.49 -5.47 8.04
C GLN A 30 -7.90 -6.15 9.35
N GLY A 31 -6.94 -6.40 10.24
CA GLY A 31 -7.23 -6.99 11.56
C GLY A 31 -8.18 -6.14 12.40
N HIS A 32 -8.00 -4.81 12.40
CA HIS A 32 -8.92 -3.90 13.09
C HIS A 32 -10.32 -3.89 12.47
N LEU A 33 -10.44 -3.97 11.13
CA LEU A 33 -11.72 -4.06 10.45
C LEU A 33 -12.44 -5.37 10.80
N ASP A 34 -11.72 -6.49 10.82
CA ASP A 34 -12.30 -7.79 11.17
C ASP A 34 -12.78 -7.82 12.63
N GLN A 35 -12.03 -7.19 13.54
CA GLN A 35 -12.47 -7.01 14.92
C GLN A 35 -13.74 -6.14 14.98
N LEU A 36 -13.76 -5.00 14.28
CA LEU A 36 -14.92 -4.11 14.26
C LEU A 36 -16.17 -4.81 13.69
N ARG A 37 -16.02 -5.62 12.64
CA ARG A 37 -17.09 -6.46 12.09
C ARG A 37 -17.66 -7.42 13.14
N GLY A 38 -16.77 -8.05 13.93
CA GLY A 38 -17.17 -8.91 15.04
C GLY A 38 -17.97 -8.16 16.10
N ASP A 39 -17.48 -6.99 16.51
CA ASP A 39 -18.09 -6.16 17.55
C ASP A 39 -19.46 -5.59 17.12
N VAL A 40 -19.59 -5.19 15.85
CA VAL A 40 -20.82 -4.59 15.30
C VAL A 40 -21.85 -5.64 14.89
N LYS A 41 -21.45 -6.89 14.66
CA LYS A 41 -22.35 -7.97 14.23
C LYS A 41 -23.69 -8.05 15.01
N PRO A 42 -23.73 -8.09 16.36
CA PRO A 42 -25.00 -8.16 17.08
C PRO A 42 -25.88 -6.92 16.86
N LEU A 43 -25.29 -5.73 16.74
CA LEU A 43 -26.02 -4.49 16.47
C LEU A 43 -26.57 -4.49 15.04
N ARG A 44 -25.77 -4.96 14.07
CA ARG A 44 -26.21 -5.11 12.69
C ARG A 44 -27.40 -6.06 12.59
N ASP A 45 -27.33 -7.22 13.27
CA ASP A 45 -28.39 -8.21 13.26
C ASP A 45 -29.70 -7.61 13.85
N LEU A 46 -29.60 -6.75 14.87
CA LEU A 46 -30.74 -5.98 15.40
C LEU A 46 -31.28 -4.95 14.41
N TRP A 47 -30.41 -4.19 13.72
CA TRP A 47 -30.84 -3.20 12.72
C TRP A 47 -31.56 -3.85 11.54
N VAL A 48 -31.08 -5.01 11.09
CA VAL A 48 -31.75 -5.80 10.05
C VAL A 48 -33.12 -6.26 10.54
N ALA A 49 -33.21 -6.81 11.75
CA ALA A 49 -34.47 -7.26 12.32
C ALA A 49 -35.49 -6.12 12.51
N SER A 50 -35.01 -4.90 12.82
CA SER A 50 -35.87 -3.73 12.98
C SER A 50 -36.20 -3.01 11.66
N GLY A 51 -35.66 -3.43 10.52
CA GLY A 51 -35.83 -2.75 9.24
C GLY A 51 -35.16 -1.38 9.18
N SER A 52 -34.11 -1.15 9.97
CA SER A 52 -33.39 0.13 10.02
C SER A 52 -32.43 0.29 8.84
N GLU A 53 -32.34 1.52 8.29
CA GLU A 53 -31.33 1.90 7.28
C GLU A 53 -29.89 1.85 7.82
N ALA A 54 -29.71 1.74 9.14
CA ALA A 54 -28.41 1.63 9.77
C ALA A 54 -27.64 0.38 9.29
N ALA A 55 -28.33 -0.74 9.01
CA ALA A 55 -27.70 -1.94 8.47
C ALA A 55 -27.11 -1.70 7.07
N ALA A 56 -27.86 -1.05 6.18
CA ALA A 56 -27.39 -0.72 4.84
C ALA A 56 -26.26 0.30 4.86
N SER A 57 -26.35 1.29 5.75
CA SER A 57 -25.30 2.30 5.95
C SER A 57 -24.01 1.68 6.47
N TRP A 58 -24.12 0.75 7.42
CA TRP A 58 -23.00 -0.04 7.92
C TRP A 58 -22.37 -0.88 6.80
N ASP A 59 -23.16 -1.64 6.05
CA ASP A 59 -22.67 -2.51 4.97
C ASP A 59 -21.90 -1.72 3.91
N LYS A 60 -22.37 -0.51 3.57
CA LYS A 60 -21.67 0.40 2.67
C LYS A 60 -20.34 0.87 3.27
N ALA A 61 -20.34 1.34 4.51
CA ALA A 61 -19.13 1.83 5.16
C ALA A 61 -18.07 0.73 5.34
N ASP A 62 -18.50 -0.48 5.67
CA ASP A 62 -17.66 -1.67 5.77
C ASP A 62 -16.99 -2.01 4.43
N HIS A 63 -17.77 -1.97 3.35
CA HIS A 63 -17.29 -2.20 2.00
C HIS A 63 -16.31 -1.11 1.53
N ASP A 64 -16.64 0.16 1.79
CA ASP A 64 -15.78 1.30 1.45
C ASP A 64 -14.43 1.20 2.19
N LEU A 65 -14.45 0.82 3.47
CA LEU A 65 -13.23 0.65 4.27
C LEU A 65 -12.40 -0.54 3.79
N GLN A 66 -13.02 -1.67 3.45
CA GLN A 66 -12.33 -2.81 2.86
C GLN A 66 -11.63 -2.42 1.55
N ASN A 67 -12.32 -1.71 0.66
CA ASN A 67 -11.76 -1.25 -0.61
C ASN A 67 -10.55 -0.33 -0.41
N LEU A 68 -10.58 0.54 0.61
CA LEU A 68 -9.45 1.41 0.94
C LEU A 68 -8.24 0.60 1.44
N ILE A 69 -8.46 -0.41 2.29
CA ILE A 69 -7.39 -1.29 2.79
C ILE A 69 -6.77 -2.10 1.64
N ASP A 70 -7.62 -2.66 0.77
CA ASP A 70 -7.16 -3.41 -0.41
C ASP A 70 -6.36 -2.52 -1.37
N GLY A 71 -6.82 -1.28 -1.58
CA GLY A 71 -6.12 -0.28 -2.37
C GLY A 71 -4.75 0.08 -1.79
N LEU A 72 -4.63 0.18 -0.46
CA LEU A 72 -3.35 0.43 0.21
C LEU A 72 -2.37 -0.74 0.01
N SER A 73 -2.82 -1.98 0.18
CA SER A 73 -1.97 -3.17 -0.07
C SER A 73 -1.54 -3.26 -1.53
N PHE A 74 -2.46 -2.99 -2.46
CA PHE A 74 -2.13 -2.94 -3.89
C PHE A 74 -1.07 -1.87 -4.20
N TYR A 75 -1.26 -0.65 -3.70
CA TYR A 75 -0.32 0.44 -3.89
C TYR A 75 1.06 0.12 -3.31
N ALA A 76 1.13 -0.45 -2.10
CA ALA A 76 2.37 -0.86 -1.47
C ALA A 76 3.15 -1.87 -2.33
N LYS A 77 2.46 -2.85 -2.90
CA LYS A 77 3.04 -3.88 -3.79
C LYS A 77 3.51 -3.30 -5.13
N ASP A 78 2.67 -2.48 -5.78
CA ASP A 78 3.04 -1.81 -7.04
C ASP A 78 4.25 -0.88 -6.85
N PHE A 79 4.24 -0.10 -5.77
CA PHE A 79 5.35 0.78 -5.42
C PHE A 79 6.65 0.00 -5.15
N GLY A 80 6.57 -1.10 -4.41
CA GLY A 80 7.71 -2.00 -4.18
C GLY A 80 8.28 -2.58 -5.48
N ALA A 81 7.41 -3.10 -6.36
CA ALA A 81 7.81 -3.68 -7.64
C ALA A 81 8.48 -2.65 -8.57
N ARG A 82 7.96 -1.41 -8.62
CA ARG A 82 8.56 -0.31 -9.38
C ARG A 82 9.91 0.10 -8.81
N THR A 83 10.04 0.16 -7.49
CA THR A 83 11.30 0.47 -6.80
C THR A 83 12.36 -0.57 -7.13
N GLN A 84 12.01 -1.85 -7.11
CA GLN A 84 12.92 -2.94 -7.49
C GLN A 84 13.34 -2.84 -8.96
N THR A 85 12.38 -2.62 -9.87
CA THR A 85 12.66 -2.46 -11.32
C THR A 85 13.62 -1.31 -11.59
N ALA A 86 13.43 -0.18 -10.88
CA ALA A 86 14.30 0.99 -11.00
C ALA A 86 15.72 0.69 -10.47
N MET A 87 15.85 -0.02 -9.34
CA MET A 87 17.13 -0.46 -8.80
C MET A 87 17.88 -1.37 -9.79
N GLU A 88 17.22 -2.37 -10.35
CA GLU A 88 17.81 -3.29 -11.34
C GLU A 88 18.24 -2.58 -12.63
N THR A 89 17.51 -1.53 -13.02
CA THR A 89 17.84 -0.71 -14.19
C THR A 89 19.08 0.14 -13.93
N GLN A 90 19.21 0.73 -12.73
CA GLN A 90 20.41 1.47 -12.35
C GLN A 90 21.65 0.56 -12.31
N GLN A 91 21.56 -0.60 -11.66
CA GLN A 91 22.67 -1.55 -11.57
C GLN A 91 23.16 -1.99 -12.96
N ARG A 92 22.25 -2.28 -13.89
CA ARG A 92 22.62 -2.59 -15.29
C ARG A 92 23.29 -1.43 -16.01
N GLY A 93 22.83 -0.19 -15.77
CA GLY A 93 23.44 1.00 -16.33
C GLY A 93 24.87 1.25 -15.81
N GLU A 94 25.09 1.01 -14.51
CA GLU A 94 26.41 1.11 -13.88
C GLU A 94 27.37 0.05 -14.39
N VAL A 95 26.94 -1.22 -14.48
CA VAL A 95 27.74 -2.32 -15.06
C VAL A 95 28.12 -2.00 -16.50
N SER A 96 27.16 -1.57 -17.32
CA SER A 96 27.42 -1.23 -18.73
C SER A 96 28.42 -0.08 -18.87
N ARG A 97 28.29 0.98 -18.06
CA ARG A 97 29.28 2.07 -18.04
C ARG A 97 30.65 1.57 -17.60
N SER A 98 30.74 0.79 -16.52
CA SER A 98 32.02 0.27 -16.04
C SER A 98 32.74 -0.57 -17.10
N SER A 99 32.02 -1.36 -17.89
CA SER A 99 32.58 -2.16 -18.99
C SER A 99 33.02 -1.34 -20.20
N MET A 100 32.52 -0.12 -20.39
CA MET A 100 32.95 0.78 -21.48
C MET A 100 34.22 1.56 -21.13
N PHE A 101 34.55 1.67 -19.84
CA PHE A 101 35.73 2.39 -19.34
C PHE A 101 36.85 1.46 -18.85
N ALA A 102 36.66 0.14 -18.95
CA ALA A 102 37.66 -0.90 -18.67
C ALA A 102 38.29 -1.39 -19.99
#